data_AF-A0A8C0U6D1-F1
#
_entry.id   AF-A0A8C0U6D1-F1
#
_cell.length_a   1.000
_cell.length_b   1.000
_cell.length_c   1.000
_cell.angle_alpha   90.00
_cell.angle_beta   90.00
_cell.angle_gamma   90.00
#
_symmetry.space_group_name_H-M   'P 1'
#
loop_
_entity.id
_entity.type
_entity.pdbx_description
1 polymer ?
#
loop_
_entity_poly.entity_id
_entity_poly.type
_entity_poly.pdbx_seq_one_letter_code
_entity_poly.pdbx_strand_id
1 'polypeptide(L)'
;MPPNLTGYYRFVSQENMDNYLRALDINVVLRKLVCLLKPDKEIIHTGDHMVIRTITSLRDYVMDFDLGVQFEEDLGPVDGRKCQTTVSWEGDQLVCEQLGEKRNRGWRHWLEGDQLHLVRRGPVQLAASQSQRVGGDTVWVLLALSQPCSSLPPSLSLHSRLCGGSHRFTQTSASRV
;
A
#
# COMPACT_ATOMS: atom_id res chain seq x y z
N MET A 1 14.76 1.81 19.87
CA MET A 1 13.50 1.06 19.78
C MET A 1 12.94 1.31 18.39
N PRO A 2 12.62 0.28 17.60
CA PRO A 2 12.07 0.48 16.26
C PRO A 2 10.73 1.25 16.32
N PRO A 3 10.38 2.00 15.27
CA PRO A 3 9.12 2.73 15.23
C PRO A 3 7.92 1.77 15.16
N ASN A 4 6.78 2.21 15.69
CA ASN A 4 5.52 1.50 15.47
C ASN A 4 4.89 1.95 14.15
N LEU A 5 4.88 1.08 13.15
CA LEU A 5 4.28 1.34 11.84
C LEU A 5 2.76 1.09 11.79
N THR A 6 2.11 0.72 12.89
CA THR A 6 0.67 0.43 12.90
C THR A 6 -0.13 1.63 12.41
N GLY A 7 -0.98 1.43 11.39
CA GLY A 7 -1.78 2.50 10.82
C GLY A 7 -2.36 2.17 9.46
N TYR A 8 -3.18 3.10 8.96
CA TYR A 8 -3.68 3.11 7.60
C TYR A 8 -3.01 4.25 6.83
N TYR A 9 -2.48 3.96 5.66
CA TYR A 9 -1.69 4.88 4.86
C TYR A 9 -2.29 5.01 3.47
N ARG A 10 -2.60 6.25 3.08
CA ARG A 10 -3.20 6.59 1.81
C ARG A 10 -2.14 6.88 0.76
N PHE A 11 -2.30 6.36 -0.45
CA PHE A 11 -1.42 6.68 -1.56
C PHE A 11 -1.26 8.20 -1.80
N VAL A 12 -0.01 8.67 -1.95
CA VAL A 12 0.31 10.05 -2.35
C VAL A 12 0.96 10.08 -3.73
N SER A 13 2.08 9.40 -3.88
CA SER A 13 2.86 9.43 -5.12
C SER A 13 3.61 8.12 -5.37
N GLN A 14 3.98 7.91 -6.62
CA GLN A 14 4.90 6.86 -7.04
C GLN A 14 5.84 7.34 -8.13
N GLU A 15 7.06 6.82 -8.14
CA GLU A 15 8.09 7.14 -9.11
C GLU A 15 8.69 5.87 -9.70
N ASN A 16 9.06 5.89 -10.99
CA ASN A 16 9.80 4.82 -11.67
C ASN A 16 9.13 3.42 -11.71
N MET A 17 7.81 3.34 -11.47
CA MET A 17 7.07 2.06 -11.40
C MET A 17 7.11 1.22 -12.68
N ASP A 18 6.93 1.81 -13.87
CA ASP A 18 6.96 1.03 -15.14
C ASP A 18 8.34 0.38 -15.39
N ASN A 19 9.42 1.10 -15.10
CA ASN A 19 10.77 0.58 -15.29
C ASN A 19 11.09 -0.54 -14.29
N TYR A 20 10.66 -0.39 -13.03
CA TYR A 20 10.76 -1.45 -12.03
C TYR A 20 10.01 -2.71 -12.49
N LEU A 21 8.75 -2.58 -12.90
CA LEU A 21 7.95 -3.72 -13.36
C LEU A 21 8.52 -4.34 -14.64
N ARG A 22 9.12 -3.54 -15.52
CA ARG A 22 9.82 -4.03 -16.71
C ARG A 22 11.02 -4.89 -16.36
N ALA A 23 11.80 -4.52 -15.34
CA ALA A 23 12.93 -5.31 -14.87
C ALA A 23 12.52 -6.65 -14.22
N LEU A 24 11.26 -6.76 -13.80
CA LEU A 24 10.63 -8.01 -13.35
C LEU A 24 10.05 -8.87 -14.51
N ASP A 25 10.24 -8.44 -15.76
CA ASP A 25 9.71 -9.04 -16.99
C ASP A 25 8.18 -9.08 -17.07
N ILE A 26 7.51 -8.14 -16.39
CA ILE A 26 6.06 -8.03 -16.45
C ILE A 26 5.65 -7.44 -17.81
N ASN A 27 4.64 -8.04 -18.46
CA ASN A 27 4.19 -7.61 -19.79
C ASN A 27 3.62 -6.17 -19.80
N VAL A 28 3.78 -5.47 -20.92
CA VAL A 28 3.48 -4.03 -21.05
C VAL A 28 2.04 -3.65 -20.68
N VAL A 29 1.06 -4.50 -20.97
CA VAL A 29 -0.36 -4.24 -20.68
C VAL A 29 -0.57 -4.24 -19.17
N LEU A 30 -0.08 -5.26 -18.48
CA LEU A 30 -0.19 -5.35 -17.03
C LEU A 30 0.58 -4.22 -16.33
N ARG A 31 1.77 -3.83 -16.83
CA ARG A 31 2.52 -2.70 -16.26
C ARG A 31 1.73 -1.40 -16.33
N LYS A 32 1.11 -1.09 -17.47
CA LYS A 32 0.28 0.11 -17.62
C LYS A 32 -0.90 0.11 -16.65
N LEU A 33 -1.56 -1.03 -16.46
CA LEU A 33 -2.65 -1.17 -15.50
C LEU A 33 -2.17 -0.91 -14.07
N VAL A 34 -1.08 -1.55 -13.65
CA VAL A 34 -0.52 -1.40 -12.30
C VAL A 34 -0.07 0.05 -12.04
N CYS A 35 0.48 0.74 -13.04
CA CYS A 35 0.87 2.15 -12.90
C CYS A 35 -0.31 3.11 -12.70
N LEU A 36 -1.55 2.69 -13.01
CA LEU A 36 -2.76 3.48 -12.75
C LEU A 36 -3.34 3.23 -11.36
N LEU A 37 -2.91 2.17 -10.66
CA LEU A 37 -3.39 1.86 -9.32
C LEU A 37 -2.85 2.88 -8.31
N LYS A 38 -3.68 3.17 -7.30
CA LYS A 38 -3.33 4.02 -6.16
C LYS A 38 -3.48 3.19 -4.87
N PRO A 39 -2.51 2.32 -4.56
CA PRO A 39 -2.59 1.39 -3.46
C PRO A 39 -2.52 2.10 -2.12
N ASP A 40 -3.49 1.82 -1.27
CA ASP A 40 -3.42 2.16 0.15
C ASP A 40 -2.73 1.00 0.91
N LYS A 41 -2.25 1.27 2.13
CA LYS A 41 -1.64 0.26 3.00
C LYS A 41 -2.29 0.26 4.37
N GLU A 42 -2.54 -0.93 4.89
CA GLU A 42 -2.86 -1.15 6.29
C GLU A 42 -1.75 -1.97 6.91
N ILE A 43 -1.20 -1.49 8.03
CA ILE A 43 -0.15 -2.17 8.77
C ILE A 43 -0.63 -2.41 10.20
N ILE A 44 -0.47 -3.65 10.67
CA ILE A 44 -0.67 -4.06 12.06
C ILE A 44 0.68 -4.58 12.56
N HIS A 45 1.24 -3.97 13.61
CA HIS A 45 2.53 -4.33 14.20
C HIS A 45 2.35 -4.66 15.67
N THR A 46 2.46 -5.94 16.02
CA THR A 46 2.21 -6.47 17.36
C THR A 46 3.44 -7.24 17.86
N GLY A 47 4.31 -6.58 18.61
CA GLY A 47 5.58 -7.18 19.04
C GLY A 47 6.43 -7.52 17.83
N ASP A 48 6.81 -8.80 17.69
CA ASP A 48 7.61 -9.26 16.56
C ASP A 48 6.76 -9.72 15.36
N HIS A 49 5.43 -9.70 15.48
CA HIS A 49 4.51 -10.13 14.44
C HIS A 49 3.98 -8.92 13.64
N MET A 50 3.98 -9.02 12.31
CA MET A 50 3.51 -7.94 11.44
C MET A 50 2.62 -8.43 10.30
N VAL A 51 1.53 -7.69 10.08
CA VAL A 51 0.64 -7.87 8.92
C VAL A 51 0.66 -6.60 8.10
N ILE A 52 1.04 -6.71 6.83
CA ILE A 52 1.01 -5.62 5.84
C ILE A 52 -0.01 -5.98 4.76
N ARG A 53 -1.09 -5.21 4.66
CA ARG A 53 -2.04 -5.29 3.54
C ARG A 53 -1.78 -4.15 2.57
N THR A 54 -1.55 -4.47 1.31
CA THR A 54 -1.55 -3.52 0.20
C THR A 54 -2.89 -3.64 -0.52
N ILE A 55 -3.69 -2.60 -0.42
CA ILE A 55 -5.10 -2.60 -0.84
C ILE A 55 -5.20 -1.93 -2.21
N THR A 56 -5.79 -2.61 -3.20
CA THR A 56 -5.97 -2.03 -4.54
C THR A 56 -7.38 -2.27 -5.06
N SER A 57 -7.77 -1.55 -6.12
CA SER A 57 -9.05 -1.77 -6.79
C SER A 57 -9.13 -3.07 -7.59
N LEU A 58 -8.00 -3.77 -7.79
CA LEU A 58 -7.94 -4.98 -8.62
C LEU A 58 -7.82 -6.24 -7.76
N ARG A 59 -6.81 -6.26 -6.88
CA ARG A 59 -6.52 -7.39 -5.99
C ARG A 59 -5.65 -6.91 -4.83
N ASP A 60 -6.01 -7.32 -3.63
CA ASP A 60 -5.22 -7.04 -2.45
C ASP A 60 -4.06 -8.03 -2.33
N TYR A 61 -2.98 -7.55 -1.74
CA TYR A 61 -1.80 -8.35 -1.43
C TYR A 61 -1.50 -8.25 0.06
N VAL A 62 -1.42 -9.39 0.74
CA VAL A 62 -1.25 -9.48 2.18
C VAL A 62 0.04 -10.22 2.50
N MET A 63 0.86 -9.61 3.35
CA MET A 63 1.99 -10.24 4.01
C MET A 63 1.66 -10.40 5.48
N ASP A 64 1.91 -11.59 6.03
CA ASP A 64 1.65 -11.96 7.42
C ASP A 64 2.86 -12.79 7.88
N PHE A 65 3.69 -12.23 8.76
CA PHE A 65 5.02 -12.75 9.06
C PHE A 65 5.53 -12.34 10.44
N ASP A 66 6.50 -13.10 10.93
CA ASP A 66 7.30 -12.75 12.10
C ASP A 66 8.64 -12.15 11.68
N LEU A 67 9.06 -11.08 12.38
CA LEU A 67 10.31 -10.39 12.12
C LEU A 67 11.52 -11.32 12.35
N GLY A 68 12.47 -11.29 11.41
CA GLY A 68 13.68 -12.11 11.43
C GLY A 68 13.46 -13.57 11.04
N VAL A 69 12.22 -14.00 10.79
CA VAL A 69 11.89 -15.37 10.39
C VAL A 69 11.72 -15.44 8.88
N GLN A 70 12.33 -16.44 8.24
CA GLN A 70 12.17 -16.69 6.82
C GLN A 70 10.84 -17.40 6.53
N PHE A 71 10.13 -16.97 5.50
CA PHE A 71 8.88 -17.59 5.05
C PHE A 71 8.79 -17.64 3.52
N GLU A 72 7.97 -18.56 3.01
CA GLU A 72 7.66 -18.62 1.57
C GLU A 72 6.62 -17.56 1.23
N GLU A 73 6.99 -16.61 0.38
CA GLU A 73 6.13 -15.53 -0.11
C GLU A 73 5.61 -15.87 -1.51
N ASP A 74 4.29 -16.00 -1.66
CA ASP A 74 3.63 -16.17 -2.95
C ASP A 74 3.42 -14.82 -3.63
N LEU A 75 4.23 -14.55 -4.65
CA LEU A 75 4.17 -13.36 -5.50
C LEU A 75 3.47 -13.67 -6.83
N GLY A 76 2.74 -14.78 -6.92
CA GLY A 76 1.83 -15.13 -8.01
C GLY A 76 0.95 -13.96 -8.47
N PRO A 77 0.29 -13.22 -7.56
CA PRO A 77 -0.51 -12.04 -7.90
C PRO A 77 0.27 -10.85 -8.47
N VAL A 78 1.58 -10.80 -8.24
CA VAL A 78 2.44 -9.65 -8.61
C VAL A 78 3.20 -9.95 -9.89
N ASP A 79 3.98 -11.03 -9.91
CA ASP A 79 4.86 -11.40 -11.02
C ASP A 79 4.94 -12.91 -11.30
N GLY A 80 4.07 -13.72 -10.71
CA GLY A 80 3.99 -15.16 -11.01
C GLY A 80 5.03 -16.03 -10.29
N ARG A 81 5.76 -15.47 -9.33
CA ARG A 81 6.92 -16.13 -8.68
C ARG A 81 6.67 -16.45 -7.22
N LYS A 82 7.58 -17.24 -6.64
CA LYS A 82 7.72 -17.43 -5.20
C LYS A 82 9.10 -16.98 -4.75
N CYS A 83 9.21 -16.47 -3.53
CA CYS A 83 10.49 -16.08 -2.92
C CYS A 83 10.58 -16.65 -1.49
N GLN A 84 11.81 -16.88 -1.03
CA GLN A 84 12.10 -17.03 0.39
C GLN A 84 12.38 -15.66 0.95
N THR A 85 11.52 -15.19 1.82
CA THR A 85 11.47 -13.78 2.23
C THR A 85 11.76 -13.65 3.71
N THR A 86 12.56 -12.66 4.06
CA THR A 86 12.88 -12.31 5.44
C THR A 86 12.74 -10.81 5.61
N VAL A 87 12.05 -10.41 6.68
CA VAL A 87 11.82 -9.00 7.02
C VAL A 87 12.41 -8.72 8.38
N SER A 88 13.20 -7.68 8.52
CA SER A 88 13.89 -7.32 9.76
C SER A 88 14.06 -5.81 9.89
N TRP A 89 14.41 -5.34 11.09
CA TRP A 89 14.75 -3.95 11.34
C TRP A 89 16.24 -3.68 11.10
N GLU A 90 16.53 -2.63 10.33
CA GLU A 90 17.85 -2.00 10.24
C GLU A 90 17.73 -0.55 10.73
N GLY A 91 18.06 -0.31 12.00
CA GLY A 91 17.86 1.00 12.63
C GLY A 91 16.37 1.33 12.75
N ASP A 92 15.93 2.38 12.06
CA ASP A 92 14.53 2.84 11.97
C ASP A 92 13.83 2.39 10.67
N GLN A 93 14.51 1.59 9.84
CA GLN A 93 13.99 1.10 8.58
C GLN A 93 13.59 -0.37 8.69
N LEU A 94 12.41 -0.69 8.17
CA LEU A 94 11.97 -2.06 7.98
C LEU A 94 12.47 -2.55 6.62
N VAL A 95 13.32 -3.57 6.62
CA VAL A 95 14.00 -4.08 5.43
C VAL A 95 13.50 -5.47 5.10
N CYS A 96 13.22 -5.69 3.83
CA CYS A 96 12.84 -6.99 3.30
C CYS A 96 13.84 -7.44 2.25
N GLU A 97 14.23 -8.70 2.37
CA GLU A 97 15.04 -9.44 1.40
C GLU A 97 14.21 -10.57 0.81
N GLN A 98 14.12 -10.62 -0.52
CA GLN A 98 13.35 -11.61 -1.27
C GLN A 98 14.32 -12.47 -2.08
N LEU A 99 14.65 -13.66 -1.57
CA LEU A 99 15.55 -14.60 -2.23
C LEU A 99 14.77 -15.45 -3.24
N GLY A 100 15.13 -15.37 -4.51
CA GLY A 100 14.46 -16.12 -5.57
C GLY A 100 15.15 -15.95 -6.92
N GLU A 101 14.39 -16.09 -8.01
CA GLU A 101 14.87 -15.97 -9.39
C GLU A 101 15.54 -14.61 -9.67
N LYS A 102 14.98 -13.52 -9.12
CA LYS A 102 15.53 -12.17 -9.26
C LYS A 102 16.51 -11.86 -8.14
N ARG A 103 17.77 -11.63 -8.50
CA ARG A 103 18.81 -11.20 -7.57
C ARG A 103 18.55 -9.79 -7.04
N ASN A 104 18.99 -9.53 -5.81
CA ASN A 104 18.89 -8.22 -5.15
C ASN A 104 17.46 -7.66 -5.09
N ARG A 105 16.46 -8.55 -5.01
CA ARG A 105 15.06 -8.20 -4.86
C ARG A 105 14.74 -7.98 -3.38
N GLY A 106 13.97 -6.95 -3.10
CA GLY A 106 13.55 -6.62 -1.75
C GLY A 106 13.01 -5.21 -1.66
N TRP A 107 12.73 -4.76 -0.45
CA TRP A 107 12.21 -3.42 -0.22
C TRP A 107 12.63 -2.85 1.13
N ARG A 108 12.43 -1.54 1.29
CA ARG A 108 12.65 -0.80 2.53
C ARG A 108 11.46 0.09 2.82
N HIS A 109 11.01 0.08 4.05
CA HIS A 109 9.96 0.94 4.60
C HIS A 109 10.53 1.80 5.71
N TRP A 110 10.18 3.10 5.74
CA TRP A 110 10.53 3.99 6.84
C TRP A 110 9.51 5.13 6.95
N LEU A 111 9.53 5.83 8.09
CA LEU A 111 8.69 6.98 8.34
C LEU A 111 9.48 8.28 8.24
N GLU A 112 8.91 9.28 7.57
CA GLU A 112 9.33 10.69 7.65
C GLU A 112 8.11 11.53 8.03
N GLY A 113 8.02 11.91 9.32
CA GLY A 113 6.84 12.57 9.85
C GLY A 113 5.60 11.68 9.78
N ASP A 114 4.57 12.11 9.04
CA ASP A 114 3.35 11.36 8.77
C ASP A 114 3.40 10.57 7.46
N GLN A 115 4.56 10.50 6.79
CA GLN A 115 4.72 9.81 5.52
C GLN A 115 5.38 8.44 5.72
N LEU A 116 4.75 7.40 5.18
CA LEU A 116 5.33 6.08 4.98
C LEU A 116 5.97 6.01 3.60
N HIS A 117 7.29 5.90 3.60
CA HIS A 117 8.07 5.68 2.39
C HIS A 117 8.24 4.19 2.13
N LEU A 118 8.22 3.81 0.85
CA LEU A 118 8.51 2.46 0.37
C LEU A 118 9.45 2.56 -0.82
N VAL A 119 10.64 1.99 -0.70
CA VAL A 119 11.53 1.76 -1.84
C VAL A 119 11.54 0.28 -2.15
N ARG A 120 11.19 -0.09 -3.38
CA ARG A 120 11.41 -1.44 -3.90
C ARG A 120 12.63 -1.45 -4.79
N ARG A 121 13.56 -2.35 -4.44
CA ARG A 121 14.80 -2.55 -5.18
C ARG A 121 14.52 -3.37 -6.43
N GLY A 122 14.72 -2.76 -7.58
CA GLY A 122 14.58 -3.43 -8.88
C GLY A 122 15.87 -4.18 -9.23
N PRO A 123 15.79 -5.38 -9.84
CA PRO A 123 17.00 -5.99 -10.39
C PRO A 123 17.58 -5.09 -11.48
N VAL A 124 18.86 -4.74 -11.37
CA VAL A 124 19.56 -4.00 -12.44
C VAL A 124 19.76 -4.95 -13.61
N GLN A 125 18.99 -4.78 -14.69
CA GLN A 125 19.24 -5.49 -15.93
C GLN A 125 20.33 -4.75 -16.71
N LEU A 126 21.44 -5.44 -16.99
CA LEU A 126 22.43 -4.98 -17.96
C LEU A 126 21.83 -5.18 -19.35
N ALA A 127 21.49 -4.09 -20.05
CA ALA A 127 21.03 -4.18 -21.43
C ALA A 127 22.17 -4.69 -22.33
N ALA A 128 21.84 -5.57 -23.28
CA ALA A 128 22.78 -6.17 -24.23
C ALA A 128 23.46 -5.15 -25.17
N SER A 129 22.96 -3.91 -25.25
CA SER A 129 23.58 -2.79 -25.95
C SER A 129 23.97 -1.69 -24.95
N GLN A 130 25.24 -1.32 -24.96
CA GLN A 130 25.95 -0.59 -23.89
C GLN A 130 25.55 0.89 -23.65
N SER A 131 24.29 1.31 -23.84
CA SER A 131 23.92 2.73 -23.65
C SER A 131 22.76 3.01 -22.69
N GLN A 132 22.06 2.01 -22.16
CA GLN A 132 20.95 2.30 -21.23
C GLN A 132 20.82 1.21 -20.17
N ARG A 133 21.10 1.56 -18.90
CA ARG A 133 20.69 0.72 -17.77
C ARG A 133 19.16 0.76 -17.73
N VAL A 134 18.51 -0.39 -17.85
CA VAL A 134 17.05 -0.48 -17.76
C VAL A 134 16.72 -1.13 -16.43
N GLY A 135 15.90 -0.45 -15.62
CA GLY A 135 15.62 -0.82 -14.25
C GLY A 135 16.06 0.25 -13.26
N GLY A 136 15.84 -0.01 -11.99
CA GLY A 136 16.09 0.93 -10.91
C GLY A 136 15.02 0.82 -9.85
N ASP A 137 15.25 1.49 -8.74
CA ASP A 137 14.36 1.45 -7.60
C ASP A 137 13.08 2.22 -7.92
N THR A 138 11.95 1.72 -7.42
CA THR A 138 10.67 2.45 -7.43
C THR A 138 10.39 2.95 -6.02
N VAL A 139 9.91 4.19 -5.93
CA VAL A 139 9.62 4.85 -4.66
C VAL A 139 8.13 5.13 -4.60
N TRP A 140 7.50 4.70 -3.52
CA TRP A 140 6.13 5.06 -3.16
C TRP A 140 6.13 5.88 -1.88
N VAL A 141 5.30 6.90 -1.85
CA VAL A 141 5.02 7.70 -0.65
C VAL A 141 3.54 7.57 -0.32
N LEU A 142 3.24 7.26 0.94
CA LEU A 142 1.89 7.17 1.46
C LEU A 142 1.76 8.03 2.72
N LEU A 143 0.60 8.66 2.91
CA LEU A 143 0.31 9.51 4.05
C LEU A 143 -0.45 8.72 5.12
N ALA A 144 0.03 8.75 6.36
CA ALA A 144 -0.67 8.18 7.49
C ALA A 144 -2.01 8.91 7.69
N LEU A 145 -3.09 8.15 7.75
CA LEU A 145 -4.37 8.66 8.17
C LEU A 145 -4.47 8.53 9.68
N SER A 146 -4.82 9.62 10.35
CA SER A 146 -5.25 9.60 11.74
C SER A 146 -6.56 8.83 11.84
N GLN A 147 -6.45 7.51 12.06
CA GLN A 147 -7.49 6.50 12.27
C GLN A 147 -8.28 6.03 11.03
N PRO A 148 -8.66 4.73 10.98
CA PRO A 148 -9.55 4.22 9.94
C PRO A 148 -10.92 4.89 10.04
N CYS A 149 -11.54 5.13 8.88
CA CYS A 149 -12.87 5.71 8.72
C CYS A 149 -14.02 4.81 9.25
N SER A 150 -13.75 3.94 10.22
CA SER A 150 -14.72 3.10 10.93
C SER A 150 -15.22 3.74 12.24
N SER A 151 -14.70 4.90 12.64
CA SER A 151 -15.11 5.63 13.86
C SER A 151 -15.97 6.87 13.61
N LEU A 152 -16.48 7.09 12.38
CA LEU A 152 -17.48 8.16 12.17
C LEU A 152 -18.80 7.78 12.87
N PRO A 153 -19.31 8.60 13.81
CA PRO A 153 -20.63 8.37 14.38
C PRO A 153 -21.69 8.46 13.26
N PRO A 154 -22.78 7.67 13.33
CA PRO A 154 -23.82 7.65 12.30
C PRO A 154 -24.62 8.96 12.15
N SER A 155 -24.26 10.03 12.87
CA SER A 155 -24.96 11.31 12.86
C SER A 155 -24.65 12.23 11.67
N LEU A 156 -23.77 11.84 10.75
CA LEU A 156 -23.42 12.64 9.57
C LEU A 156 -23.78 11.99 8.22
N SER A 157 -24.72 11.03 8.20
CA SER A 157 -25.23 10.42 6.95
C SER A 157 -26.58 10.99 6.46
N LEU A 158 -27.15 11.99 7.11
CA LEU A 158 -28.28 12.75 6.58
C LEU A 158 -27.90 14.24 6.47
N HIS A 159 -27.56 14.69 5.26
CA HIS A 159 -28.08 15.91 4.62
C HIS A 159 -27.23 16.29 3.40
N SER A 160 -27.49 15.61 2.28
CA SER A 160 -27.36 16.24 0.96
C SER A 160 -28.20 15.46 -0.06
N ARG A 161 -29.51 15.41 0.18
CA ARG A 161 -30.49 15.21 -0.88
C ARG A 161 -31.44 16.39 -0.87
N LEU A 162 -31.34 17.16 -1.96
CA LEU A 162 -32.44 17.84 -2.63
C LEU A 162 -33.04 19.05 -1.89
N CYS A 163 -32.38 20.20 -2.08
CA CYS A 163 -33.13 21.45 -2.24
C CYS A 163 -33.99 21.33 -3.51
N GLY A 164 -35.31 21.24 -3.33
CA GLY A 164 -36.26 21.35 -4.42
C GLY A 164 -37.67 20.93 -3.98
N GLY A 165 -38.56 21.92 -3.79
CA GLY A 165 -40.00 21.70 -3.87
C GLY A 165 -40.80 21.92 -2.58
N SER A 166 -41.28 23.16 -2.44
CA SER A 166 -42.54 23.58 -1.81
C SER A 166 -43.56 22.48 -1.49
N HIS A 167 -44.08 22.45 -0.25
CA HIS A 167 -45.47 22.85 0.03
C HIS A 167 -45.73 22.94 1.53
N ARG A 168 -46.22 24.12 1.94
CA ARG A 168 -46.85 24.37 3.24
C ARG A 168 -48.11 23.52 3.37
N PHE A 169 -48.36 22.96 4.55
CA PHE A 169 -49.71 22.92 5.12
C PHE A 169 -49.65 23.07 6.65
N THR A 170 -50.68 23.74 7.14
CA THR A 170 -50.89 24.43 8.41
C THR A 170 -51.25 23.55 9.60
N GLN A 171 -50.90 24.02 10.82
CA GLN A 171 -51.69 24.08 12.08
C GLN A 171 -52.67 22.93 12.37
N THR A 172 -52.71 22.32 13.56
CA THR A 172 -53.37 22.90 14.76
C THR A 172 -53.17 21.98 15.99
N SER A 173 -53.12 22.61 17.15
CA SER A 173 -53.13 22.10 18.54
C SER A 173 -54.16 21.02 18.88
N ALA A 174 -53.85 20.19 19.89
CA ALA A 174 -54.65 20.09 21.13
C ALA A 174 -53.96 19.18 22.17
N SER A 175 -53.74 19.74 23.37
CA SER A 175 -53.54 18.99 24.61
C SER A 175 -54.82 18.26 25.03
N ARG A 176 -54.70 17.11 25.72
CA ARG A 176 -55.37 16.85 27.01
C ARG A 176 -55.07 15.45 27.57
N VAL A 177 -54.76 15.49 28.88
CA VAL A 177 -54.87 14.49 29.97
C VAL A 177 -54.00 13.25 29.88
#